data_AF-A0A673I2S1-F1
#
_entry.id   AF-A0A673I2S1-F1
#
_cell.length_a   1.000
_cell.length_b   1.000
_cell.length_c   1.000
_cell.angle_alpha   90.00
_cell.angle_beta   90.00
_cell.angle_gamma   90.00
#
_symmetry.space_group_name_H-M   'P 1'
#
loop_
_entity.id
_entity.type
_entity.pdbx_description
1 polymer ?
#
loop_
_entity_poly.entity_id
_entity_poly.type
_entity_poly.pdbx_seq_one_letter_code
_entity_poly.pdbx_strand_id
1 'polypeptide(L)'
;SYNTTAVHIPTDIYEGSTIILNELNWTAALDEVFKKNWENDPSLLWQVFGSATGLARYFPASPWVDTRSTPNKIDLYDVRRRPCDYIVTNMFKLCSNYAILHRSGSVSGLTLKLIRTSVSEMLETLSDDDFVNIVSFNNSAKSVACFENLVQANVRNKKILKEAVQKITANGTTDYKIGFKEAFNQLSSMNVTRANCNKIIMLFTDGGEDRASEIFEEYNPDKNVRIFTFSVGLHNYDKTPIQWMACNNKGYYYEIPSIGAIRINTQEYLDVLGRPMVKEDKKAKNVQWTNIYVDALVRQMFYI
;
A
#
# COMPACT_ATOMS: atom_id res chain seq x y z
N SER A 1 -15.72 31.14 1.55
CA SER A 1 -17.11 31.19 2.03
C SER A 1 -17.29 29.98 2.92
N TYR A 2 -17.62 30.16 4.20
CA TYR A 2 -17.71 29.06 5.18
C TYR A 2 -19.01 28.23 5.07
N ASN A 3 -19.75 28.36 3.97
CA ASN A 3 -21.06 27.72 3.80
C ASN A 3 -21.03 26.48 2.89
N THR A 4 -19.89 26.18 2.28
CA THR A 4 -19.78 25.11 1.26
C THR A 4 -18.62 24.19 1.59
N THR A 5 -18.74 22.92 1.18
CA THR A 5 -17.63 21.97 1.12
C THR A 5 -16.92 22.08 -0.22
N ALA A 6 -15.64 21.73 -0.25
CA ALA A 6 -14.92 21.51 -1.50
C ALA A 6 -14.75 20.01 -1.74
N VAL A 7 -14.61 19.64 -3.01
CA VAL A 7 -14.32 18.27 -3.43
C VAL A 7 -13.02 18.28 -4.22
N HIS A 8 -12.09 17.40 -3.86
CA HIS A 8 -10.89 17.10 -4.60
C HIS A 8 -11.07 15.76 -5.32
N ILE A 9 -10.77 15.77 -6.62
CA ILE A 9 -10.73 14.59 -7.47
C ILE A 9 -9.31 14.48 -8.02
N PRO A 10 -8.62 13.33 -7.84
CA PRO A 10 -7.30 13.11 -8.40
C PRO A 10 -7.27 13.30 -9.92
N THR A 11 -6.17 13.82 -10.45
CA THR A 11 -6.02 14.19 -11.86
C THR A 11 -6.12 13.03 -12.85
N ASP A 12 -5.90 11.79 -12.39
CA ASP A 12 -6.00 10.56 -13.17
C ASP A 12 -7.40 9.92 -13.16
N ILE A 13 -8.34 10.47 -12.39
CA ILE A 13 -9.71 9.97 -12.29
C ILE A 13 -10.66 10.89 -13.07
N TYR A 14 -11.47 10.29 -13.94
CA TYR A 14 -12.46 11.03 -14.72
C TYR A 14 -13.70 11.39 -13.87
N GLU A 15 -13.94 12.69 -13.70
CA GLU A 15 -15.05 13.24 -12.90
C GLU A 15 -16.45 12.86 -13.41
N GLY A 16 -16.60 12.66 -14.72
CA GLY A 16 -17.87 12.27 -15.35
C GLY A 16 -18.16 10.77 -15.27
N SER A 17 -17.31 9.99 -14.60
CA SER A 17 -17.56 8.56 -14.37
C SER A 17 -18.81 8.37 -13.50
N THR A 18 -19.65 7.40 -13.86
CA THR A 18 -20.87 7.07 -13.10
C THR A 18 -20.58 6.74 -11.64
N ILE A 19 -19.42 6.13 -11.37
CA ILE A 19 -18.96 5.81 -10.00
C ILE A 19 -18.76 7.11 -9.20
N ILE A 20 -18.07 8.09 -9.79
CA ILE A 20 -17.77 9.37 -9.13
C ILE A 20 -19.02 10.24 -8.98
N LEU A 21 -19.90 10.25 -9.98
CA LEU A 21 -21.18 10.97 -9.90
C LEU A 21 -22.08 10.42 -8.78
N ASN A 22 -22.13 9.10 -8.61
CA ASN A 22 -22.86 8.50 -7.49
C ASN A 22 -22.25 8.88 -6.15
N GLU A 23 -20.91 8.88 -6.04
CA GLU A 23 -20.19 9.32 -4.84
C GLU A 23 -20.50 10.78 -4.49
N LEU A 24 -20.44 11.69 -5.47
CA LEU A 24 -20.79 13.09 -5.30
C LEU A 24 -22.22 13.29 -4.79
N ASN A 25 -23.15 12.46 -5.26
CA ASN A 25 -24.56 12.54 -4.90
C ASN A 25 -24.79 12.14 -3.43
N TRP A 26 -24.31 10.98 -3.00
CA TRP A 26 -24.56 10.52 -1.62
C TRP A 26 -23.70 11.27 -0.59
N THR A 27 -22.47 11.68 -0.95
CA THR A 27 -21.61 12.45 -0.04
C THR A 27 -22.12 13.87 0.21
N ALA A 28 -23.10 14.37 -0.56
CA ALA A 28 -23.77 15.65 -0.32
C ALA A 28 -24.45 15.74 1.05
N ALA A 29 -24.89 14.61 1.62
CA ALA A 29 -25.48 14.58 2.95
C ALA A 29 -24.48 14.95 4.07
N LEU A 30 -23.17 14.85 3.83
CA LEU A 30 -22.14 15.19 4.83
C LEU A 30 -22.03 16.70 5.07
N ASP A 31 -22.47 17.53 4.13
CA ASP A 31 -22.35 18.98 4.21
C ASP A 31 -23.10 19.56 5.43
N GLU A 32 -24.27 19.00 5.75
CA GLU A 32 -25.05 19.39 6.93
C GLU A 32 -24.36 18.99 8.24
N VAL A 33 -23.74 17.80 8.25
CA VAL A 33 -23.01 17.28 9.42
C VAL A 33 -21.77 18.12 9.69
N PHE A 34 -21.00 18.48 8.66
CA PHE A 34 -19.81 19.31 8.79
C PHE A 34 -20.13 20.70 9.34
N LYS A 35 -21.22 21.31 8.87
CA LYS A 35 -21.72 22.60 9.39
C LYS A 35 -22.09 22.49 10.86
N LYS A 36 -22.84 21.46 11.23
CA LYS A 36 -23.25 21.23 12.62
C LYS A 36 -22.04 21.05 13.56
N ASN A 37 -21.01 20.34 13.12
CA ASN A 37 -19.79 20.16 13.89
C ASN A 37 -19.04 21.49 14.10
N TRP A 38 -18.98 22.34 13.07
CA TRP A 38 -18.38 23.66 13.16
C TRP A 38 -19.16 24.63 14.05
N GLU A 39 -20.49 24.59 13.99
CA GLU A 39 -21.36 25.38 14.87
C GLU A 39 -21.21 24.98 16.34
N ASN A 40 -21.00 23.69 16.61
CA ASN A 40 -20.74 23.18 17.96
C ASN A 40 -19.34 23.54 18.46
N ASP A 41 -18.32 23.48 17.59
CA ASP A 41 -16.94 23.78 17.94
C ASP A 41 -16.25 24.67 16.87
N PRO A 42 -16.17 25.99 17.12
CA PRO A 42 -15.49 26.93 16.22
C PRO A 42 -13.97 26.77 16.15
N SER A 43 -13.35 25.94 17.02
CA SER A 43 -11.90 25.69 17.02
C SER A 43 -11.48 24.55 16.10
N LEU A 44 -12.44 23.80 15.57
CA LEU A 44 -12.22 22.67 14.67
C LEU A 44 -11.57 23.18 13.37
N LEU A 45 -10.55 22.49 12.88
CA LEU A 45 -9.85 22.84 11.64
C LEU A 45 -10.58 22.23 10.42
N TRP A 46 -9.88 21.39 9.66
CA TRP A 46 -10.44 20.72 8.49
C TRP A 46 -11.22 19.48 8.91
N GLN A 47 -12.42 19.34 8.34
CA GLN A 47 -13.17 18.08 8.36
C GLN A 47 -13.09 17.48 6.97
N VAL A 48 -12.61 16.25 6.85
CA VAL A 48 -12.40 15.59 5.55
C VAL A 48 -13.02 14.20 5.55
N PHE A 49 -13.66 13.85 4.43
CA PHE A 49 -14.08 12.51 4.10
C PHE A 49 -13.32 12.05 2.86
N GLY A 50 -12.54 10.97 2.99
CA GLY A 50 -11.89 10.28 1.89
C GLY A 50 -12.68 9.06 1.45
N SER A 51 -13.15 9.06 0.21
CA SER A 51 -13.82 7.92 -0.41
C SER A 51 -12.80 6.88 -0.87
N ALA A 52 -13.21 5.60 -0.85
CA ALA A 52 -12.44 4.50 -1.44
C ALA A 52 -12.25 4.67 -2.96
N THR A 53 -13.07 5.49 -3.60
CA THR A 53 -12.96 5.83 -5.03
C THR A 53 -11.85 6.85 -5.32
N GLY A 54 -11.21 7.43 -4.30
CA GLY A 54 -10.16 8.45 -4.43
C GLY A 54 -10.68 9.88 -4.30
N LEU A 55 -12.00 10.09 -4.29
CA LEU A 55 -12.63 11.40 -4.05
C LEU A 55 -12.45 11.83 -2.59
N ALA A 56 -12.06 13.09 -2.36
CA ALA A 56 -12.02 13.67 -1.03
C ALA A 56 -12.95 14.88 -0.92
N ARG A 57 -13.79 14.93 0.10
CA ARG A 57 -14.65 16.07 0.41
C ARG A 57 -14.19 16.72 1.71
N TYR A 58 -13.96 18.03 1.71
CA TYR A 58 -13.48 18.73 2.90
C TYR A 58 -14.24 20.03 3.18
N PHE A 59 -14.29 20.39 4.47
CA PHE A 59 -14.91 21.59 5.00
C PHE A 59 -13.94 22.34 5.93
N PRO A 60 -13.89 23.68 5.89
CA PRO A 60 -14.60 24.58 4.97
C PRO A 60 -14.04 24.55 3.53
N ALA A 61 -14.79 25.02 2.54
CA ALA A 61 -14.29 25.10 1.17
C ALA A 61 -13.16 26.14 1.05
N SER A 62 -12.00 25.65 0.63
CA SER A 62 -10.86 26.47 0.22
C SER A 62 -10.39 26.02 -1.18
N PRO A 63 -9.92 26.95 -2.03
CA PRO A 63 -9.34 26.58 -3.31
C PRO A 63 -8.12 25.69 -3.06
N TRP A 64 -8.03 24.58 -3.79
CA TRP A 64 -6.86 23.70 -3.72
C TRP A 64 -5.60 24.46 -4.08
N VAL A 65 -4.49 24.16 -3.39
CA VAL A 65 -3.24 24.93 -3.34
C VAL A 65 -2.88 25.55 -4.69
N ASP A 66 -3.26 26.82 -4.81
CA ASP A 66 -2.89 27.84 -5.79
C ASP A 66 -2.52 27.33 -7.20
N THR A 67 -3.53 26.90 -7.97
CA THR A 67 -3.44 26.62 -9.41
C THR A 67 -2.93 27.81 -10.24
N ARG A 68 -2.84 29.01 -9.65
CA ARG A 68 -2.36 30.24 -10.31
C ARG A 68 -0.84 30.44 -10.21
N SER A 69 -0.17 29.87 -9.20
CA SER A 69 1.27 30.11 -8.97
C SER A 69 2.17 28.96 -9.46
N THR A 70 1.62 27.81 -9.84
CA THR A 70 2.38 26.71 -10.47
C THR A 70 1.66 26.06 -11.67
N PRO A 71 1.47 26.78 -12.80
CA PRO A 71 0.77 26.25 -13.98
C PRO A 71 1.42 24.99 -14.59
N ASN A 72 2.69 24.70 -14.28
CA ASN A 72 3.42 23.52 -14.76
C ASN A 72 3.53 22.37 -13.73
N LYS A 73 2.95 22.50 -12.53
CA LYS A 73 3.02 21.45 -11.51
C LYS A 73 1.69 20.71 -11.45
N ILE A 74 1.63 19.56 -12.09
CA ILE A 74 0.49 18.66 -12.01
C ILE A 74 0.34 18.17 -10.57
N ASP A 75 -0.87 18.28 -10.03
CA ASP A 75 -1.21 17.73 -8.73
C ASP A 75 -1.34 16.21 -8.83
N LEU A 76 -0.51 15.51 -8.06
CA LEU A 76 -0.50 14.05 -7.93
C LEU A 76 -1.15 13.62 -6.60
N TYR A 77 -1.90 14.50 -5.95
CA TYR A 77 -2.61 14.19 -4.72
C TYR A 77 -3.66 13.10 -4.94
N ASP A 78 -3.66 12.12 -4.02
CA ASP A 78 -4.65 11.06 -3.94
C ASP A 78 -4.91 10.79 -2.46
N VAL A 79 -6.19 10.83 -2.05
CA VAL A 79 -6.57 10.68 -0.64
C VAL A 79 -6.20 9.30 -0.09
N ARG A 80 -6.20 8.26 -0.94
CA ARG A 80 -5.89 6.88 -0.55
C ARG A 80 -4.43 6.70 -0.18
N ARG A 81 -3.57 7.65 -0.59
CA ARG A 81 -2.13 7.65 -0.33
C ARG A 81 -1.75 8.40 0.94
N ARG A 82 -2.70 9.09 1.58
CA ARG A 82 -2.39 9.91 2.74
C ARG A 82 -2.26 9.02 3.98
N PRO A 83 -1.13 9.12 4.70
CA PRO A 83 -0.96 8.43 5.97
C PRO A 83 -2.13 8.73 6.91
N CYS A 84 -2.64 9.96 6.90
CA CYS A 84 -3.47 10.48 8.00
C CYS A 84 -4.98 10.25 7.82
N ASP A 85 -5.50 10.35 6.60
CA ASP A 85 -6.96 10.34 6.37
C ASP A 85 -7.51 8.96 5.96
N TYR A 86 -6.73 8.17 5.22
CA TYR A 86 -7.18 6.91 4.62
C TYR A 86 -6.35 5.69 5.04
N ILE A 87 -5.02 5.85 5.16
CA ILE A 87 -4.14 4.73 5.51
C ILE A 87 -4.27 4.37 6.99
N VAL A 88 -4.21 5.35 7.90
CA VAL A 88 -4.36 5.10 9.36
C VAL A 88 -5.79 4.67 9.73
N THR A 89 -6.81 5.13 9.02
CA THR A 89 -8.23 4.77 9.28
C THR A 89 -8.64 3.42 8.66
N ASN A 90 -8.07 3.02 7.51
CA ASN A 90 -8.29 1.68 6.93
C ASN A 90 -7.29 0.61 7.42
N MET A 91 -6.30 0.98 8.23
CA MET A 91 -5.34 0.02 8.76
C MET A 91 -5.87 -0.71 10.00
N PHE A 92 -6.20 -1.97 9.79
CA PHE A 92 -5.62 -2.99 10.66
C PHE A 92 -4.10 -2.75 10.67
N LYS A 93 -3.55 -2.36 11.81
CA LYS A 93 -2.13 -2.30 12.15
C LYS A 93 -1.31 -3.27 11.26
N LEU A 94 -0.51 -2.74 10.33
CA LEU A 94 0.18 -3.51 9.27
C LEU A 94 1.49 -4.07 9.80
N CYS A 95 1.36 -4.97 10.76
CA CYS A 95 2.44 -5.22 11.70
C CYS A 95 3.67 -5.97 11.15
N SER A 96 3.57 -6.69 10.03
CA SER A 96 4.72 -7.40 9.43
C SER A 96 4.56 -7.63 7.94
N ASN A 97 5.33 -6.89 7.14
CA ASN A 97 5.36 -6.94 5.70
C ASN A 97 6.65 -7.60 5.23
N TYR A 98 6.52 -8.60 4.36
CA TYR A 98 7.66 -9.22 3.70
C TYR A 98 7.54 -9.02 2.19
N ALA A 99 8.47 -8.29 1.60
CA ALA A 99 8.52 -8.12 0.15
C ALA A 99 9.55 -9.08 -0.44
N ILE A 100 9.05 -10.05 -1.20
CA ILE A 100 9.86 -10.99 -1.97
C ILE A 100 10.14 -10.37 -3.33
N LEU A 101 11.41 -10.14 -3.59
CA LEU A 101 11.90 -9.68 -4.87
C LEU A 101 12.45 -10.86 -5.67
N HIS A 102 11.76 -11.19 -6.75
CA HIS A 102 12.24 -12.14 -7.72
C HIS A 102 13.46 -11.54 -8.44
N ARG A 103 14.60 -12.24 -8.39
CA ARG A 103 15.88 -11.80 -8.97
C ARG A 103 16.35 -12.74 -10.09
N SER A 104 15.45 -13.43 -10.77
CA SER A 104 15.83 -14.28 -11.91
C SER A 104 16.44 -13.48 -13.06
N GLY A 105 17.19 -14.15 -13.94
CA GLY A 105 17.63 -13.53 -15.19
C GLY A 105 16.48 -13.05 -16.08
N SER A 106 15.28 -13.66 -15.98
CA SER A 106 14.11 -13.34 -16.81
C SER A 106 13.55 -11.94 -16.55
N VAL A 107 13.66 -11.45 -15.31
CA VAL A 107 13.20 -10.09 -14.95
C VAL A 107 14.16 -9.00 -15.42
N SER A 108 15.29 -9.31 -16.07
CA SER A 108 16.26 -8.30 -16.49
C SER A 108 15.67 -7.24 -17.45
N GLY A 109 16.23 -6.02 -17.43
CA GLY A 109 15.77 -4.93 -18.28
C GLY A 109 14.59 -4.13 -17.71
N LEU A 110 13.51 -3.99 -18.50
CA LEU A 110 12.37 -3.13 -18.16
C LEU A 110 11.60 -3.66 -16.94
N THR A 111 11.41 -4.98 -16.83
CA THR A 111 10.67 -5.60 -15.74
C THR A 111 11.33 -5.35 -14.39
N LEU A 112 12.66 -5.51 -14.28
CA LEU A 112 13.41 -5.20 -13.07
C LEU A 112 13.27 -3.71 -12.70
N LYS A 113 13.27 -2.81 -13.68
CA LYS A 113 13.04 -1.38 -13.43
C LYS A 113 11.65 -1.14 -12.85
N LEU A 114 10.61 -1.78 -13.41
CA LEU A 114 9.25 -1.70 -12.89
C LEU A 114 9.13 -2.30 -11.48
N ILE A 115 9.77 -3.44 -11.21
CA ILE A 115 9.78 -4.07 -9.88
C ILE A 115 10.43 -3.14 -8.85
N ARG A 116 11.61 -2.56 -9.16
CA ARG A 116 12.31 -1.62 -8.26
C ARG A 116 11.46 -0.41 -7.92
N THR A 117 10.79 0.17 -8.92
CA THR A 117 9.86 1.28 -8.70
C THR A 117 8.65 0.83 -7.88
N SER A 118 8.07 -0.33 -8.19
CA SER A 118 6.90 -0.87 -7.48
C SER A 118 7.16 -1.12 -6.01
N VAL A 119 8.31 -1.72 -5.67
CA VAL A 119 8.69 -1.92 -4.27
C VAL A 119 9.02 -0.60 -3.58
N SER A 120 9.61 0.37 -4.29
CA SER A 120 9.84 1.70 -3.73
C SER A 120 8.52 2.41 -3.39
N GLU A 121 7.52 2.32 -4.26
CA GLU A 121 6.18 2.86 -4.06
C GLU A 121 5.41 2.13 -2.95
N MET A 122 5.52 0.79 -2.90
CA MET A 122 4.95 -0.02 -1.82
C MET A 122 5.57 0.37 -0.46
N LEU A 123 6.87 0.62 -0.37
CA LEU A 123 7.50 1.09 0.87
C LEU A 123 6.96 2.46 1.32
N GLU A 124 6.49 3.32 0.42
CA GLU A 124 5.85 4.59 0.81
C GLU A 124 4.50 4.37 1.50
N THR A 125 3.82 3.24 1.24
CA THR A 125 2.55 2.91 1.90
C THR A 125 2.71 2.49 3.36
N LEU A 126 3.94 2.14 3.77
CA LEU A 126 4.21 1.65 5.13
C LEU A 126 4.38 2.80 6.12
N SER A 127 3.75 2.63 7.28
CA SER A 127 3.81 3.54 8.43
C SER A 127 4.96 3.18 9.39
N ASP A 128 5.23 4.04 10.37
CA ASP A 128 6.26 3.77 11.37
C ASP A 128 5.87 2.62 12.32
N ASP A 129 4.58 2.27 12.44
CA ASP A 129 4.13 1.14 13.26
C ASP A 129 4.35 -0.24 12.59
N ASP A 130 4.69 -0.23 11.30
CA ASP A 130 4.83 -1.42 10.49
C ASP A 130 6.27 -1.93 10.51
N PHE A 131 6.45 -3.24 10.41
CA PHE A 131 7.76 -3.87 10.26
C PHE A 131 7.92 -4.42 8.85
N VAL A 132 9.10 -4.24 8.25
CA VAL A 132 9.39 -4.67 6.89
C VAL A 132 10.77 -5.30 6.77
N ASN A 133 10.88 -6.32 5.93
CA ASN A 133 12.14 -6.78 5.37
C ASN A 133 11.94 -7.12 3.89
N ILE A 134 13.03 -7.09 3.13
CA ILE A 134 13.05 -7.37 1.70
C ILE A 134 14.07 -8.45 1.43
N VAL A 135 13.62 -9.54 0.81
CA VAL A 135 14.48 -10.65 0.43
C VAL A 135 14.45 -10.81 -1.07
N SER A 136 15.64 -10.93 -1.64
CA SER A 136 15.81 -11.27 -3.04
C SER A 136 16.18 -12.73 -3.16
N PHE A 137 15.58 -13.42 -4.12
CA PHE A 137 15.88 -14.83 -4.38
C PHE A 137 16.18 -15.08 -5.86
N ASN A 138 17.14 -15.98 -6.07
CA ASN A 138 17.46 -16.62 -7.34
C ASN A 138 17.63 -18.12 -7.06
N ASN A 139 18.87 -18.63 -7.11
CA ASN A 139 19.25 -19.96 -6.61
C ASN A 139 19.50 -19.97 -5.08
N SER A 140 19.55 -18.79 -4.46
CA SER A 140 19.64 -18.62 -3.01
C SER A 140 18.77 -17.45 -2.59
N ALA A 141 18.18 -17.50 -1.40
CA ALA A 141 17.46 -16.37 -0.81
C ALA A 141 18.42 -15.58 0.09
N LYS A 142 18.48 -14.26 -0.10
CA LYS A 142 19.27 -13.34 0.73
C LYS A 142 18.51 -12.04 0.96
N SER A 143 18.61 -11.51 2.18
CA SER A 143 18.15 -10.15 2.49
C SER A 143 18.86 -9.13 1.60
N VAL A 144 18.09 -8.18 1.08
CA VAL A 144 18.56 -7.15 0.13
C VAL A 144 19.41 -6.10 0.84
N ALA A 145 19.05 -5.77 2.07
CA ALA A 145 19.75 -4.80 2.90
C ALA A 145 20.64 -5.47 3.94
N CYS A 146 21.33 -4.67 4.75
CA CYS A 146 22.09 -5.11 5.91
C CYS A 146 21.21 -5.64 7.07
N PHE A 147 19.91 -5.79 6.86
CA PHE A 147 18.97 -6.26 7.87
C PHE A 147 18.76 -7.77 7.73
N GLU A 148 19.10 -8.51 8.78
CA GLU A 148 18.88 -9.96 8.84
C GLU A 148 17.47 -10.34 9.31
N ASN A 149 16.75 -9.39 9.93
CA ASN A 149 15.42 -9.58 10.49
C ASN A 149 14.46 -8.45 10.04
N LEU A 150 13.17 -8.59 10.37
CA LEU A 150 12.17 -7.53 10.21
C LEU A 150 12.56 -6.27 11.01
N VAL A 151 12.57 -5.12 10.33
CA VAL A 151 12.87 -3.82 10.93
C VAL A 151 11.69 -2.88 10.83
N GLN A 152 11.55 -1.99 11.79
CA GLN A 152 10.50 -0.96 11.78
C GLN A 152 10.65 -0.08 10.52
N ALA A 153 9.53 0.21 9.85
CA ALA A 153 9.47 0.95 8.59
C ALA A 153 9.58 2.47 8.77
N ASN A 154 10.53 2.90 9.61
CA ASN A 154 10.84 4.32 9.82
C ASN A 154 11.42 4.96 8.55
N VAL A 155 11.30 6.29 8.41
CA VAL A 155 11.82 7.07 7.28
C VAL A 155 13.27 6.71 6.92
N ARG A 156 14.14 6.52 7.93
CA ARG A 156 15.55 6.12 7.74
C ARG A 156 15.70 4.70 7.17
N ASN A 157 14.98 3.73 7.74
CA ASN A 157 15.06 2.33 7.30
C ASN A 157 14.46 2.15 5.91
N LYS A 158 13.33 2.81 5.63
CA LYS A 158 12.73 2.86 4.28
C LYS A 158 13.71 3.41 3.25
N LYS A 159 14.47 4.46 3.58
CA LYS A 159 15.49 5.00 2.68
C LYS A 159 16.59 4.00 2.37
N ILE A 160 17.12 3.31 3.38
CA ILE A 160 18.16 2.27 3.21
C ILE A 160 17.64 1.12 2.34
N LEU A 161 16.42 0.66 2.60
CA LEU A 161 15.77 -0.40 1.82
C LEU A 161 15.58 0.02 0.36
N LYS A 162 15.09 1.24 0.10
CA LYS A 162 14.94 1.77 -1.27
C LYS A 162 16.27 1.82 -2.01
N GLU A 163 17.32 2.33 -1.37
CA GLU A 163 18.67 2.37 -1.97
C GLU A 163 19.21 0.97 -2.27
N ALA A 164 18.96 0.00 -1.39
CA ALA A 164 19.37 -1.38 -1.59
C ALA A 164 18.60 -2.05 -2.74
N VAL A 165 17.28 -1.79 -2.84
CA VAL A 165 16.44 -2.29 -3.95
C VAL A 165 16.91 -1.78 -5.30
N GLN A 166 17.34 -0.51 -5.39
CA GLN A 166 17.85 0.05 -6.65
C GLN A 166 19.14 -0.60 -7.13
N LYS A 167 19.92 -1.22 -6.23
CA LYS A 167 21.19 -1.90 -6.53
C LYS A 167 21.03 -3.38 -6.93
N ILE A 168 19.82 -3.94 -6.86
CA ILE A 168 19.56 -5.36 -7.17
C ILE A 168 19.80 -5.64 -8.65
N THR A 169 20.66 -6.59 -9.00
CA THR A 169 20.90 -7.03 -10.39
C THR A 169 20.30 -8.41 -10.66
N ALA A 170 19.43 -8.54 -11.65
CA ALA A 170 18.84 -9.83 -12.07
C ALA A 170 19.92 -10.83 -12.52
N ASN A 171 19.99 -12.03 -11.92
CA ASN A 171 20.84 -13.12 -12.41
C ASN A 171 20.33 -14.51 -11.96
N GLY A 172 20.72 -15.55 -12.70
CA GLY A 172 20.45 -16.94 -12.32
C GLY A 172 19.03 -17.40 -12.61
N THR A 173 18.69 -18.56 -12.07
CA THR A 173 17.40 -19.25 -12.23
C THR A 173 16.46 -18.94 -11.06
N THR A 174 15.18 -19.24 -11.24
CA THR A 174 14.12 -19.01 -10.27
C THR A 174 13.87 -20.25 -9.43
N ASP A 175 13.98 -20.14 -8.11
CA ASP A 175 13.46 -21.15 -7.18
C ASP A 175 12.52 -20.52 -6.15
N TYR A 176 11.21 -20.70 -6.37
CA TYR A 176 10.18 -20.20 -5.47
C TYR A 176 10.22 -20.87 -4.10
N LYS A 177 10.61 -22.15 -4.01
CA LYS A 177 10.60 -22.90 -2.76
C LYS A 177 11.60 -22.30 -1.76
N ILE A 178 12.80 -21.96 -2.22
CA ILE A 178 13.83 -21.33 -1.39
C ILE A 178 13.39 -19.92 -0.96
N GLY A 179 12.81 -19.15 -1.88
CA GLY A 179 12.32 -17.80 -1.61
C GLY A 179 11.23 -17.77 -0.52
N PHE A 180 10.25 -18.66 -0.62
CA PHE A 180 9.17 -18.76 0.38
C PHE A 180 9.65 -19.38 1.69
N LYS A 181 10.55 -20.37 1.67
CA LYS A 181 11.12 -20.94 2.89
C LYS A 181 11.84 -19.89 3.73
N GLU A 182 12.67 -19.05 3.09
CA GLU A 182 13.31 -17.94 3.79
C GLU A 182 12.29 -16.93 4.30
N ALA A 183 11.23 -16.65 3.53
CA ALA A 183 10.14 -15.77 3.96
C ALA A 183 9.45 -16.26 5.24
N PHE A 184 9.13 -17.55 5.30
CA PHE A 184 8.49 -18.13 6.47
C PHE A 184 9.43 -18.20 7.67
N ASN A 185 10.72 -18.49 7.47
CA ASN A 185 11.74 -18.44 8.53
C ASN A 185 11.87 -17.01 9.09
N GLN A 186 11.90 -16.02 8.21
CA GLN A 186 11.93 -14.61 8.58
C GLN A 186 10.64 -14.21 9.30
N LEU A 187 9.48 -14.80 8.98
CA LEU A 187 8.23 -14.56 9.70
C LEU A 187 8.06 -15.39 10.98
N SER A 188 8.89 -16.40 11.23
CA SER A 188 8.84 -17.23 12.45
C SER A 188 9.85 -16.80 13.52
N SER A 189 10.91 -16.08 13.16
CA SER A 189 11.95 -15.59 14.09
C SER A 189 11.38 -14.75 15.25
N MET A 190 11.40 -15.27 16.48
CA MET A 190 10.80 -14.61 17.66
C MET A 190 11.72 -13.58 18.36
N ASN A 191 12.97 -13.43 17.89
CA ASN A 191 14.02 -12.72 18.63
C ASN A 191 13.98 -11.18 18.52
N VAL A 192 13.01 -10.61 17.81
CA VAL A 192 12.91 -9.15 17.57
C VAL A 192 11.54 -8.66 18.00
N THR A 193 11.48 -7.44 18.57
CA THR A 193 10.22 -6.74 18.82
C THR A 193 9.42 -6.68 17.53
N ARG A 194 8.26 -7.34 17.54
CA ARG A 194 7.32 -7.35 16.41
C ARG A 194 6.02 -6.77 16.83
N ALA A 195 5.32 -6.22 15.86
CA ALA A 195 3.91 -6.01 16.00
C ALA A 195 3.21 -7.36 15.71
N ASN A 196 2.46 -7.88 16.69
CA ASN A 196 1.89 -9.22 16.69
C ASN A 196 0.55 -9.25 15.92
N CYS A 197 0.55 -8.81 14.66
CA CYS A 197 -0.68 -8.67 13.86
C CYS A 197 -0.56 -9.41 12.51
N ASN A 198 -1.28 -8.93 11.49
CA ASN A 198 -1.36 -9.53 10.16
C ASN A 198 0.04 -9.77 9.57
N LYS A 199 0.31 -11.02 9.21
CA LYS A 199 1.54 -11.44 8.53
C LYS A 199 1.26 -11.51 7.03
N ILE A 200 2.01 -10.76 6.25
CA ILE A 200 1.83 -10.73 4.80
C ILE A 200 3.15 -10.94 4.06
N ILE A 201 3.05 -11.67 2.95
CA ILE A 201 4.13 -11.88 2.00
C ILE A 201 3.66 -11.32 0.65
N MET A 202 4.47 -10.47 0.03
CA MET A 202 4.22 -9.92 -1.30
C MET A 202 5.31 -10.39 -2.27
N LEU A 203 4.96 -11.13 -3.30
CA LEU A 203 5.87 -11.59 -4.34
C LEU A 203 5.76 -10.73 -5.59
N PHE A 204 6.86 -10.11 -6.02
CA PHE A 204 6.96 -9.42 -7.31
C PHE A 204 7.70 -10.31 -8.31
N THR A 205 7.03 -10.71 -9.39
CA THR A 205 7.56 -11.63 -10.40
C THR A 205 7.01 -11.32 -11.80
N ASP A 206 7.65 -11.83 -12.84
CA ASP A 206 7.22 -11.80 -14.24
C ASP A 206 6.45 -13.06 -14.66
N GLY A 207 6.07 -13.93 -13.71
CA GLY A 207 5.40 -15.20 -14.00
C GLY A 207 6.12 -16.37 -13.37
N GLY A 208 5.55 -17.56 -13.44
CA GLY A 208 6.16 -18.73 -12.81
C GLY A 208 5.56 -20.02 -13.29
N GLU A 209 6.36 -21.07 -13.33
CA GLU A 209 5.93 -22.42 -13.73
C GLU A 209 5.58 -23.29 -12.51
N ASP A 210 6.27 -23.09 -11.38
CA ASP A 210 6.05 -23.84 -10.14
C ASP A 210 5.08 -23.10 -9.20
N ARG A 211 4.20 -23.87 -8.56
CA ARG A 211 3.23 -23.42 -7.54
C ARG A 211 3.78 -23.47 -6.12
N ALA A 212 4.91 -24.14 -5.88
CA ALA A 212 5.52 -24.31 -4.56
C ALA A 212 4.53 -24.79 -3.47
N SER A 213 3.58 -25.67 -3.84
CA SER A 213 2.49 -26.12 -2.96
C SER A 213 2.99 -26.75 -1.65
N GLU A 214 4.07 -27.53 -1.73
CA GLU A 214 4.73 -28.19 -0.59
C GLU A 214 5.07 -27.20 0.53
N ILE A 215 5.59 -26.01 0.18
CA ILE A 215 6.01 -25.01 1.17
C ILE A 215 4.79 -24.38 1.87
N PHE A 216 3.69 -24.16 1.13
CA PHE A 216 2.48 -23.60 1.74
C PHE A 216 1.78 -24.59 2.65
N GLU A 217 1.81 -25.88 2.32
CA GLU A 217 1.26 -26.94 3.17
C GLU A 217 2.08 -27.14 4.46
N GLU A 218 3.42 -27.05 4.37
CA GLU A 218 4.31 -27.17 5.53
C GLU A 218 4.28 -25.94 6.46
N TYR A 219 4.42 -24.73 5.91
CA TYR A 219 4.62 -23.52 6.72
C TYR A 219 3.35 -22.71 6.98
N ASN A 220 2.28 -22.90 6.20
CA ASN A 220 1.04 -22.11 6.32
C ASN A 220 -0.25 -22.94 6.18
N PRO A 221 -0.40 -24.08 6.90
CA PRO A 221 -1.58 -24.94 6.78
C PRO A 221 -2.88 -24.22 7.17
N ASP A 222 -2.84 -23.40 8.22
CA ASP A 222 -3.98 -22.64 8.73
C ASP A 222 -4.30 -21.38 7.91
N LYS A 223 -3.44 -21.04 6.94
CA LYS A 223 -3.56 -19.82 6.11
C LYS A 223 -3.61 -18.55 6.95
N ASN A 224 -2.72 -18.48 7.95
CA ASN A 224 -2.54 -17.33 8.83
C ASN A 224 -1.72 -16.22 8.15
N VAL A 225 -0.79 -16.61 7.28
CA VAL A 225 -0.02 -15.69 6.44
C VAL A 225 -0.77 -15.48 5.12
N ARG A 226 -0.96 -14.21 4.73
CA ARG A 226 -1.55 -13.86 3.44
C ARG A 226 -0.48 -13.66 2.38
N ILE A 227 -0.73 -14.14 1.16
CA ILE A 227 0.25 -14.04 0.07
C ILE A 227 -0.35 -13.25 -1.08
N PHE A 228 0.29 -12.13 -1.40
CA PHE A 228 -0.02 -11.31 -2.56
C PHE A 228 1.01 -11.57 -3.65
N THR A 229 0.56 -11.66 -4.89
CA THR A 229 1.43 -11.88 -6.04
C THR A 229 1.22 -10.79 -7.07
N PHE A 230 2.32 -10.16 -7.49
CA PHE A 230 2.35 -9.10 -8.48
C PHE A 230 3.06 -9.61 -9.73
N SER A 231 2.32 -9.70 -10.83
CA SER A 231 2.86 -9.94 -12.17
C SER A 231 3.33 -8.61 -12.75
N VAL A 232 4.62 -8.44 -13.00
CA VAL A 232 5.20 -7.16 -13.41
C VAL A 232 5.77 -7.23 -14.81
N GLY A 233 5.48 -6.21 -15.61
CA GLY A 233 5.94 -6.07 -16.98
C GLY A 233 5.02 -6.72 -18.01
N LEU A 234 5.37 -6.55 -19.28
CA LEU A 234 4.73 -7.21 -20.40
C LEU A 234 5.54 -8.45 -20.73
N HIS A 235 4.98 -9.62 -20.46
CA HIS A 235 5.62 -10.90 -20.66
C HIS A 235 4.59 -11.96 -21.09
N ASN A 236 5.07 -13.01 -21.74
CA ASN A 236 4.26 -14.15 -22.18
C ASN A 236 4.37 -15.37 -21.25
N TYR A 237 5.04 -15.23 -20.10
CA TYR A 237 5.12 -16.29 -19.09
C TYR A 237 3.74 -16.60 -18.50
N ASP A 238 3.55 -17.85 -18.08
CA ASP A 238 2.31 -18.29 -17.45
C ASP A 238 2.11 -17.60 -16.09
N LYS A 239 0.89 -17.07 -15.91
CA LYS A 239 0.42 -16.37 -14.71
C LYS A 239 -0.43 -17.29 -13.82
N THR A 240 -0.82 -18.46 -14.31
CA THR A 240 -1.71 -19.39 -13.62
C THR A 240 -1.13 -19.85 -12.26
N PRO A 241 0.17 -20.19 -12.15
CA PRO A 241 0.74 -20.61 -10.87
C PRO A 241 0.73 -19.50 -9.82
N ILE A 242 1.10 -18.27 -10.19
CA ILE A 242 1.13 -17.14 -9.25
C ILE A 242 -0.28 -16.72 -8.81
N GLN A 243 -1.27 -16.77 -9.71
CA GLN A 243 -2.67 -16.56 -9.36
C GLN A 243 -3.15 -17.63 -8.36
N TRP A 244 -2.76 -18.88 -8.57
CA TRP A 244 -3.09 -19.97 -7.65
C TRP A 244 -2.49 -19.75 -6.25
N MET A 245 -1.24 -19.28 -6.16
CA MET A 245 -0.59 -18.97 -4.88
C MET A 245 -1.38 -17.93 -4.08
N ALA A 246 -1.81 -16.84 -4.74
CA ALA A 246 -2.59 -15.78 -4.10
C ALA A 246 -3.97 -16.29 -3.64
N CYS A 247 -4.67 -17.01 -4.51
CA CYS A 247 -6.00 -17.57 -4.21
C CYS A 247 -5.95 -18.57 -3.05
N ASN A 248 -4.96 -19.47 -3.02
CA ASN A 248 -4.86 -20.49 -1.98
C ASN A 248 -4.60 -19.88 -0.59
N ASN A 249 -3.87 -18.77 -0.52
CA ASN A 249 -3.41 -18.13 0.72
C ASN A 249 -4.21 -16.88 1.11
N LYS A 250 -5.48 -16.75 0.69
CA LYS A 250 -6.37 -15.63 1.06
C LYS A 250 -5.79 -14.23 0.76
N GLY A 251 -4.94 -14.12 -0.26
CA GLY A 251 -4.39 -12.85 -0.71
C GLY A 251 -5.08 -12.37 -1.97
N TYR A 252 -4.31 -11.71 -2.85
CA TYR A 252 -4.81 -11.16 -4.11
C TYR A 252 -3.72 -11.10 -5.17
N TYR A 253 -4.16 -11.07 -6.42
CA TYR A 253 -3.31 -11.03 -7.61
C TYR A 253 -3.41 -9.65 -8.28
N TYR A 254 -2.27 -9.07 -8.64
CA TYR A 254 -2.19 -7.77 -9.29
C TYR A 254 -1.29 -7.83 -10.53
N GLU A 255 -1.65 -7.08 -11.56
CA GLU A 255 -0.85 -6.94 -12.78
C GLU A 255 -0.33 -5.53 -12.96
N ILE A 256 0.99 -5.37 -13.06
CA ILE A 256 1.66 -4.08 -13.25
C ILE A 256 2.33 -4.07 -14.64
N PRO A 257 1.60 -3.72 -15.72
CA PRO A 257 2.16 -3.69 -17.06
C PRO A 257 3.09 -2.48 -17.30
N SER A 258 2.88 -1.38 -16.58
CA SER A 258 3.56 -0.10 -16.82
C SER A 258 3.71 0.74 -15.56
N ILE A 259 4.50 1.81 -15.64
CA ILE A 259 4.75 2.73 -14.52
C ILE A 259 3.45 3.39 -14.02
N GLY A 260 2.53 3.72 -14.91
CA GLY A 260 1.24 4.32 -14.52
C GLY A 260 0.38 3.39 -13.65
N ALA A 261 0.46 2.07 -13.89
CA ALA A 261 -0.29 1.07 -13.14
C ALA A 261 0.31 0.80 -11.74
N ILE A 262 1.61 1.07 -11.55
CA ILE A 262 2.28 0.91 -10.23
C ILE A 262 1.52 1.68 -9.16
N ARG A 263 1.11 2.91 -9.50
CA ARG A 263 0.52 3.86 -8.57
C ARG A 263 -0.77 3.34 -7.92
N ILE A 264 -1.58 2.59 -8.66
CA ILE A 264 -2.89 2.09 -8.22
C ILE A 264 -2.72 0.74 -7.52
N ASN A 265 -2.04 -0.20 -8.18
CA ASN A 265 -1.95 -1.59 -7.71
C ASN A 265 -1.15 -1.76 -6.42
N THR A 266 -0.21 -0.85 -6.13
CA THR A 266 0.57 -0.89 -4.89
C THR A 266 -0.21 -0.40 -3.66
N GLN A 267 -1.46 0.04 -3.80
CA GLN A 267 -2.33 0.45 -2.68
C GLN A 267 -3.54 -0.46 -2.46
N GLU A 268 -4.06 -1.06 -3.53
CA GLU A 268 -5.28 -1.87 -3.47
C GLU A 268 -5.20 -3.10 -2.54
N TYR A 269 -3.99 -3.50 -2.14
CA TYR A 269 -3.83 -4.58 -1.16
C TYR A 269 -4.44 -4.22 0.21
N LEU A 270 -4.54 -2.93 0.53
CA LEU A 270 -5.16 -2.44 1.77
C LEU A 270 -6.66 -2.81 1.84
N ASP A 271 -7.37 -2.80 0.71
CA ASP A 271 -8.79 -3.18 0.67
C ASP A 271 -9.01 -4.64 1.09
N VAL A 272 -8.04 -5.51 0.78
CA VAL A 272 -8.06 -6.92 1.19
C VAL A 272 -7.76 -7.07 2.68
N LEU A 273 -6.86 -6.24 3.21
CA LEU A 273 -6.48 -6.23 4.62
C LEU A 273 -7.59 -5.63 5.51
N GLY A 274 -8.40 -4.70 5.00
CA GLY A 274 -9.54 -4.12 5.71
C GLY A 274 -10.74 -5.07 5.90
N ARG A 275 -10.82 -6.18 5.15
CA ARG A 275 -12.01 -7.07 5.19
C ARG A 275 -12.37 -7.63 6.57
N PRO A 276 -11.44 -8.11 7.42
CA PRO A 276 -11.76 -8.56 8.77
C PRO A 276 -12.23 -7.43 9.68
N MET A 277 -11.70 -6.22 9.48
CA MET A 277 -12.06 -5.03 10.25
C MET A 277 -13.54 -4.69 10.10
N VAL A 278 -14.02 -4.69 8.86
CA VAL A 278 -15.43 -4.41 8.55
C VAL A 278 -16.35 -5.46 9.18
N LYS A 279 -15.89 -6.71 9.36
CA LYS A 279 -16.66 -7.76 10.05
C LYS A 279 -16.80 -7.54 11.56
N GLU A 280 -15.86 -6.84 12.18
CA GLU A 280 -15.91 -6.53 13.62
C GLU A 280 -16.79 -5.31 13.95
N ASP A 281 -17.33 -4.63 12.92
CA ASP A 281 -18.26 -3.49 12.96
C ASP A 281 -17.96 -2.50 14.09
N LYS A 282 -18.67 -2.58 15.22
CA LYS A 282 -18.54 -1.62 16.33
C LYS A 282 -17.19 -1.68 17.04
N LYS A 283 -16.54 -2.85 17.12
CA LYS A 283 -15.25 -3.00 17.81
C LYS A 283 -14.09 -2.40 17.02
N ALA A 284 -14.25 -2.29 15.71
CA ALA A 284 -13.25 -1.74 14.80
C ALA A 284 -13.30 -0.21 14.70
N LYS A 285 -14.42 0.44 15.07
CA LYS A 285 -14.61 1.89 14.99
C LYS A 285 -13.94 2.60 16.17
N ASN A 286 -12.63 2.51 16.26
CA ASN A 286 -11.81 3.22 17.23
C ASN A 286 -11.10 4.39 16.55
N VAL A 287 -11.14 5.57 17.20
CA VAL A 287 -10.40 6.74 16.73
C VAL A 287 -8.91 6.51 16.94
N GLN A 288 -8.12 6.73 15.90
CA GLN A 288 -6.66 6.69 15.95
C GLN A 288 -6.11 8.06 15.55
N TRP A 289 -5.02 8.44 16.19
CA TRP A 289 -4.32 9.68 15.94
C TRP A 289 -3.05 9.44 15.16
N THR A 290 -2.67 10.42 14.36
CA THR A 290 -1.60 10.29 13.37
C THR A 290 -0.31 10.94 13.89
N ASN A 291 0.83 10.54 13.34
CA ASN A 291 2.08 11.27 13.58
C ASN A 291 2.00 12.67 12.96
N ILE A 292 2.73 13.62 13.53
CA ILE A 292 2.76 15.01 13.04
C ILE A 292 3.20 15.02 11.57
N TYR A 293 2.41 15.68 10.73
CA TYR A 293 2.67 15.81 9.31
C TYR A 293 2.36 17.22 8.81
N VAL A 294 2.87 17.52 7.61
CA VAL A 294 2.59 18.79 6.93
C VAL A 294 1.28 18.67 6.18
N ASP A 295 0.34 19.54 6.51
CA ASP A 295 -0.98 19.57 5.87
C ASP A 295 -0.89 19.86 4.36
N ALA A 296 -1.78 19.22 3.60
CA ALA A 296 -1.93 19.42 2.17
C ALA A 296 -2.29 20.85 1.80
N LEU A 297 -3.21 21.47 2.54
CA LEU A 297 -3.82 22.75 2.16
C LEU A 297 -3.01 23.96 2.64
N VAL A 298 -2.62 23.96 3.91
CA VAL A 298 -1.98 25.13 4.55
C VAL A 298 -0.46 25.01 4.63
N ARG A 299 0.11 23.82 4.34
CA ARG A 299 1.55 23.51 4.49
C ARG A 299 2.11 23.88 5.87
N GLN A 300 1.28 23.77 6.91
CA GLN A 300 1.67 23.91 8.31
C GLN A 300 1.64 22.53 8.98
N MET A 301 2.38 22.38 10.08
CA MET A 301 2.37 21.15 10.86
C MET A 301 1.13 21.09 11.74
N PHE A 302 0.39 20.00 11.64
CA PHE A 302 -0.78 19.75 12.49
C PHE A 302 -0.65 18.39 13.19
N TYR A 303 -1.29 18.31 14.35
CA TYR A 303 -1.65 17.06 15.00
C TYR A 303 -3.11 16.81 14.64
N ILE A 304 -3.39 15.65 14.04
CA ILE A 304 -4.74 15.07 14.06
C ILE A 304 -4.63 13.95 15.06
#